data_AF-A0A7S1B0T7-F1
#
_entry.id   AF-A0A7S1B0T7-F1
#
_cell.length_a   1.000
_cell.length_b   1.000
_cell.length_c   1.000
_cell.angle_alpha   90.00
_cell.angle_beta   90.00
_cell.angle_gamma   90.00
#
_symmetry.space_group_name_H-M   'P 1'
#
loop_
_entity.id
_entity.type
_entity.pdbx_description
1 polymer ?
#
loop_
_entity_poly.entity_id
_entity_poly.type
_entity_poly.pdbx_seq_one_letter_code
_entity_poly.pdbx_strand_id
1 'polypeptide(L)'
;DAEALEEAQLVIVPFERVMVTMRKHREIWDITSTFCALFCERIRAARPPEQWPTDISIPWEFGDMVAAMDLEQRRVISFDALERLPATIGWRNTKADGIRQLTEEVSRGQSVVLLNSMGEPER
;
A
#
# COMPACT_ATOMS: atom_id res chain seq x y z
N ASP A 1 -16.35 -33.10 -4.01
CA ASP A 1 -15.16 -32.57 -4.70
C ASP A 1 -15.43 -31.16 -5.15
N ALA A 2 -14.61 -30.21 -4.70
CA ALA A 2 -14.68 -28.82 -5.17
C ALA A 2 -13.72 -28.69 -6.35
N GLU A 3 -14.27 -28.57 -7.55
CA GLU A 3 -13.51 -28.32 -8.79
C GLU A 3 -13.58 -26.83 -9.13
N ALA A 4 -12.45 -26.28 -9.59
CA ALA A 4 -12.40 -24.91 -10.08
C ALA A 4 -13.22 -24.80 -11.38
N LEU A 5 -14.21 -23.89 -11.40
CA LEU A 5 -15.12 -23.68 -12.53
C LEU A 5 -14.54 -22.77 -13.62
N GLU A 6 -13.44 -22.08 -13.33
CA GLU A 6 -12.82 -21.09 -14.22
C GLU A 6 -11.34 -21.42 -14.46
N GLU A 7 -10.81 -20.99 -15.61
CA GLU A 7 -9.40 -21.19 -15.96
C GLU A 7 -8.48 -20.44 -14.98
N ALA A 8 -7.70 -21.19 -14.21
CA ALA A 8 -6.67 -20.62 -13.35
C ALA A 8 -5.42 -20.29 -14.18
N GLN A 9 -4.93 -19.06 -14.07
CA GLN A 9 -3.65 -18.66 -14.66
C GLN A 9 -2.55 -18.70 -13.60
N LEU A 10 -1.50 -19.48 -13.85
CA LEU A 10 -0.33 -19.53 -12.99
C LEU A 10 0.62 -18.37 -13.33
N VAL A 11 0.74 -17.40 -12.44
CA VAL A 11 1.72 -16.32 -12.55
C VAL A 11 3.05 -16.77 -11.93
N ILE A 12 4.09 -16.90 -12.75
CA ILE A 12 5.46 -17.16 -12.27
C ILE A 12 6.21 -15.84 -12.21
N VAL A 13 6.56 -15.41 -10.99
CA VAL A 13 7.39 -14.21 -10.77
C VAL A 13 8.86 -14.65 -10.63
N PRO A 14 9.78 -14.19 -11.50
CA PRO A 14 11.21 -14.50 -11.38
C PRO A 14 11.83 -13.68 -10.24
N PHE A 15 11.58 -14.12 -9.00
CA PHE A 15 11.89 -13.41 -7.77
C PHE A 15 13.33 -12.88 -7.71
N GLU A 16 14.32 -13.68 -8.11
CA GLU A 16 15.73 -13.28 -8.05
C GLU A 16 16.00 -12.04 -8.92
N ARG A 17 15.39 -11.98 -10.10
CA ARG A 17 15.54 -10.84 -11.02
C ARG A 17 14.81 -9.61 -10.50
N VAL A 18 13.64 -9.80 -9.89
CA VAL A 18 12.88 -8.72 -9.25
C VAL A 18 13.70 -8.11 -8.12
N MET A 19 14.27 -8.95 -7.25
CA MET A 19 15.09 -8.49 -6.11
C MET A 19 16.36 -7.76 -6.56
N VAL A 20 17.07 -8.28 -7.56
CA VAL A 20 18.25 -7.61 -8.14
C VAL A 20 17.89 -6.24 -8.72
N THR A 21 16.73 -6.13 -9.37
CA THR A 21 16.27 -4.87 -9.97
C THR A 21 15.85 -3.88 -8.89
N MET A 22 15.09 -4.32 -7.89
CA MET A 22 14.64 -3.47 -6.78
C MET A 22 15.80 -2.88 -5.99
N ARG A 23 16.87 -3.65 -5.75
CA ARG A 23 18.08 -3.15 -5.06
C ARG A 23 18.77 -1.97 -5.74
N LYS A 24 18.48 -1.70 -7.02
CA LYS A 24 19.01 -0.51 -7.71
C LYS A 24 18.38 0.79 -7.21
N HIS A 25 17.21 0.71 -6.57
CA HIS A 25 16.46 1.85 -6.05
C HIS A 25 16.27 1.66 -4.55
N ARG A 26 16.97 2.46 -3.76
CA ARG A 26 17.02 2.31 -2.30
C ARG A 26 15.64 2.43 -1.67
N GLU A 27 14.86 3.42 -2.10
CA GLU A 27 13.54 3.72 -1.57
C GLU A 27 12.57 2.56 -1.81
N ILE A 28 12.58 2.01 -3.03
CA ILE A 28 11.76 0.85 -3.41
C ILE A 28 12.14 -0.37 -2.58
N TRP A 29 13.45 -0.62 -2.41
CA TRP A 29 13.94 -1.73 -1.60
C TRP A 29 13.54 -1.58 -0.12
N ASP A 30 13.74 -0.41 0.47
CA ASP A 30 13.51 -0.15 1.89
C ASP A 30 12.01 -0.27 2.23
N ILE A 31 11.15 0.37 1.42
CA ILE A 31 9.68 0.30 1.57
C ILE A 31 9.21 -1.15 1.43
N THR A 32 9.63 -1.85 0.37
CA THR A 32 9.16 -3.22 0.13
C THR A 32 9.66 -4.19 1.18
N SER A 33 10.92 -4.06 1.61
CA SER A 33 11.47 -4.92 2.67
C SER A 33 10.73 -4.73 3.98
N THR A 34 10.38 -3.49 4.32
CA THR A 34 9.62 -3.17 5.53
C THR A 34 8.20 -3.70 5.44
N PHE A 35 7.52 -3.50 4.30
CA PHE A 35 6.21 -4.08 4.05
C PHE A 35 6.23 -5.60 4.20
N CYS A 36 7.17 -6.28 3.55
CA CYS A 36 7.32 -7.73 3.62
C CYS A 36 7.57 -8.22 5.05
N ALA A 37 8.38 -7.50 5.83
CA ALA A 37 8.65 -7.85 7.22
C ALA A 37 7.38 -7.78 8.08
N LEU A 38 6.63 -6.66 7.98
CA LEU A 38 5.37 -6.46 8.67
C LEU A 38 4.34 -7.53 8.25
N PHE A 39 4.19 -7.76 6.96
CA PHE A 39 3.28 -8.77 6.42
C PHE A 39 3.62 -10.19 6.91
N CYS A 40 4.89 -10.58 6.87
CA CYS A 40 5.35 -11.87 7.36
C CYS A 40 5.08 -12.06 8.86
N GLU A 41 5.30 -11.02 9.66
CA GLU A 41 4.97 -11.05 11.09
C GLU A 41 3.47 -11.31 11.31
N ARG A 42 2.62 -10.66 10.53
CA ARG A 42 1.16 -10.81 10.62
C ARG A 42 0.66 -12.16 10.15
N ILE A 43 1.19 -12.69 9.05
CA ILE A 43 0.90 -14.05 8.61
C ILE A 43 1.25 -15.06 9.71
N ARG A 44 2.42 -14.91 10.35
CA ARG A 44 2.82 -15.81 11.43
C ARG A 44 1.91 -15.71 12.66
N ALA A 45 1.31 -14.55 12.89
CA ALA A 45 0.35 -14.33 13.96
C ALA A 45 -1.09 -14.73 13.60
N ALA A 46 -1.38 -14.98 12.31
CA ALA A 46 -2.71 -15.35 11.85
C ALA A 46 -3.12 -16.69 12.46
N ARG A 47 -4.38 -16.75 12.93
CA ARG A 47 -4.97 -17.96 13.48
C ARG A 47 -5.87 -18.60 12.43
N PRO A 48 -6.04 -19.94 12.48
CA PRO A 48 -7.09 -20.62 11.73
C PRO A 48 -8.45 -19.92 11.89
N PRO A 49 -9.27 -19.84 10.83
CA PRO A 49 -10.65 -19.37 10.96
C PRO A 49 -11.43 -20.30 11.90
N GLU A 50 -12.40 -19.74 12.63
CA GLU A 50 -13.24 -20.52 13.55
C GLU A 50 -14.09 -21.57 12.83
N GLN A 51 -14.41 -21.35 11.54
CA GLN A 51 -15.10 -22.29 10.67
C GLN A 51 -14.24 -22.57 9.43
N TRP A 52 -13.72 -23.79 9.32
CA TRP A 52 -13.12 -24.29 8.10
C TRP A 52 -14.22 -24.77 7.12
N PRO A 53 -14.02 -24.71 5.79
CA PRO A 53 -12.80 -24.29 5.08
C PRO A 53 -12.97 -22.88 4.47
N THR A 54 -12.81 -21.82 5.27
CA THR A 54 -12.65 -20.47 4.71
C THR A 54 -11.17 -20.14 4.55
N ASP A 55 -10.86 -19.25 3.61
CA ASP A 55 -9.51 -18.75 3.44
C ASP A 55 -8.98 -18.08 4.72
N ILE A 56 -7.66 -18.13 4.90
CA ILE A 56 -6.99 -17.39 5.96
C ILE A 56 -7.09 -15.90 5.64
N SER A 57 -7.89 -15.17 6.41
CA SER A 57 -7.94 -13.71 6.37
C SER A 57 -6.84 -13.12 7.27
N ILE A 58 -5.99 -12.26 6.72
CA ILE A 58 -5.08 -11.44 7.52
C ILE A 58 -5.89 -10.24 8.00
N PRO A 59 -6.02 -9.98 9.31
CA PRO A 59 -6.94 -8.96 9.84
C PRO A 59 -6.46 -7.52 9.63
N TRP A 60 -5.51 -7.28 8.71
CA TRP A 60 -4.83 -6.01 8.49
C TRP A 60 -4.94 -5.63 7.03
N GLU A 61 -5.47 -4.43 6.79
CA GLU A 61 -5.52 -3.85 5.46
C GLU A 61 -4.17 -3.24 5.08
N PHE A 62 -3.96 -3.00 3.79
CA PHE A 62 -2.73 -2.37 3.29
C PHE A 62 -2.38 -1.08 4.06
N GLY A 63 -3.39 -0.28 4.40
CA GLY A 63 -3.20 0.97 5.13
C GLY A 63 -2.66 0.81 6.54
N ASP A 64 -3.02 -0.25 7.26
CA ASP A 64 -2.48 -0.52 8.60
C ASP A 64 -0.98 -0.83 8.54
N MET A 65 -0.56 -1.55 7.49
CA MET A 65 0.86 -1.86 7.28
C MET A 65 1.65 -0.60 6.96
N VAL A 66 1.13 0.27 6.10
CA VAL A 66 1.78 1.56 5.81
C VAL A 66 1.80 2.45 7.06
N ALA A 67 0.73 2.48 7.86
CA ALA A 67 0.70 3.25 9.11
C ALA A 67 1.78 2.81 10.12
N ALA A 68 2.17 1.53 10.10
CA ALA A 68 3.23 0.97 10.93
C ALA A 68 4.66 1.19 10.39
N MET A 69 4.81 1.68 9.16
CA MET A 69 6.12 2.04 8.59
C MET A 69 6.70 3.30 9.23
N ASP A 70 8.00 3.51 9.01
CA ASP A 70 8.64 4.73 9.47
C ASP A 70 8.07 5.98 8.78
N LEU A 71 8.40 7.16 9.31
CA LEU A 71 7.88 8.42 8.80
C LEU A 71 8.33 8.70 7.35
N GLU A 72 9.55 8.31 6.98
CA GLU A 72 10.12 8.60 5.67
C GLU A 72 9.41 7.78 4.59
N GLN A 73 9.22 6.49 4.85
CA GLN A 73 8.49 5.56 3.99
C GLN A 73 7.03 5.98 3.81
N ARG A 74 6.34 6.33 4.91
CA ARG A 74 4.94 6.83 4.85
C ARG A 74 4.82 8.09 4.01
N ARG A 75 5.78 9.01 4.13
CA ARG A 75 5.82 10.23 3.33
C ARG A 75 5.99 9.91 1.85
N VAL A 76 6.94 9.06 1.48
CA VAL A 76 7.18 8.69 0.07
C VAL A 76 5.91 8.12 -0.55
N ILE A 77 5.27 7.15 0.12
CA ILE A 77 4.01 6.55 -0.36
C ILE A 77 2.90 7.61 -0.48
N SER A 78 2.78 8.47 0.53
CA SER A 78 1.73 9.49 0.55
C SER A 78 1.95 10.58 -0.51
N PHE A 79 3.19 10.96 -0.78
CA PHE A 79 3.51 11.91 -1.84
C PHE A 79 3.23 11.32 -3.24
N ASP A 80 3.57 10.05 -3.48
CA ASP A 80 3.19 9.35 -4.72
C ASP A 80 1.66 9.33 -4.90
N ALA A 81 0.90 9.08 -3.82
CA ALA A 81 -0.56 9.11 -3.86
C ALA A 81 -1.10 10.53 -4.14
N LEU A 82 -0.53 11.56 -3.50
CA LEU A 82 -0.92 12.96 -3.71
C LEU A 82 -0.67 13.43 -5.15
N GLU A 83 0.33 12.91 -5.86
CA GLU A 83 0.59 13.24 -7.27
C GLU A 83 -0.57 12.82 -8.20
N ARG A 84 -1.40 11.86 -7.77
CA ARG A 84 -2.57 11.43 -8.53
C ARG A 84 -3.82 12.25 -8.28
N LEU A 85 -3.77 13.20 -7.35
CA LEU A 85 -4.87 14.15 -7.19
C LEU A 85 -4.95 15.05 -8.44
N PRO A 86 -6.16 15.25 -8.99
CA PRO A 86 -6.32 16.08 -10.17
C PRO A 86 -5.81 17.49 -9.88
N ALA A 87 -4.81 17.94 -10.65
CA ALA A 87 -4.37 19.32 -10.63
C ALA A 87 -5.59 20.19 -10.98
N THR A 88 -6.08 20.97 -10.01
CA THR A 88 -7.25 21.82 -10.19
C THR A 88 -6.92 22.93 -11.19
N ILE A 89 -7.14 22.67 -12.48
CA ILE A 89 -7.14 23.69 -13.52
C ILE A 89 -8.44 24.49 -13.36
N GLY A 90 -8.35 25.64 -12.67
CA GLY A 90 -9.40 26.67 -12.67
C GLY A 90 -9.79 27.18 -11.28
N TRP A 91 -9.14 28.26 -10.84
CA TRP A 91 -9.66 29.37 -10.03
C TRP A 91 -10.92 29.13 -9.13
N ARG A 92 -10.87 28.15 -8.21
CA ARG A 92 -11.79 28.06 -7.05
C ARG A 92 -11.03 27.60 -5.79
N ASN A 93 -10.73 28.58 -4.94
CA ASN A 93 -9.86 28.53 -3.74
C ASN A 93 -10.48 27.83 -2.52
N THR A 94 -10.90 26.57 -2.64
CA THR A 94 -11.18 25.73 -1.45
C THR A 94 -10.57 24.35 -1.57
N LYS A 95 -10.62 23.75 -2.77
CA LYS A 95 -9.94 22.47 -3.04
C LYS A 95 -8.42 22.61 -3.06
N ALA A 96 -7.90 23.68 -3.65
CA ALA A 96 -6.45 23.91 -3.69
C ALA A 96 -5.85 24.14 -2.29
N ASP A 97 -6.55 24.89 -1.42
CA ASP A 97 -6.14 25.08 -0.04
C ASP A 97 -6.22 23.78 0.78
N GLY A 98 -7.27 22.97 0.54
CA GLY A 98 -7.39 21.64 1.16
C GLY A 98 -6.25 20.70 0.74
N ILE A 99 -5.87 20.68 -0.54
CA ILE A 99 -4.72 19.89 -1.02
C ILE A 99 -3.43 20.38 -0.38
N ARG A 100 -3.21 21.71 -0.34
CA ARG A 100 -2.02 22.28 0.31
C ARG A 100 -1.94 21.89 1.79
N GLN A 101 -3.04 22.01 2.52
CA GLN A 101 -3.12 21.60 3.92
C GLN A 101 -2.82 20.10 4.06
N LEU A 102 -3.42 19.24 3.23
CA LEU A 102 -3.17 17.80 3.25
C LEU A 102 -1.71 17.47 2.95
N THR A 103 -1.09 18.14 1.99
CA THR A 103 0.35 18.03 1.70
C THR A 103 1.20 18.44 2.89
N GLU A 104 0.83 19.51 3.61
CA GLU A 104 1.50 19.90 4.85
C GLU A 104 1.32 18.86 5.98
N GLU A 105 0.12 18.28 6.13
CA GLU A 105 -0.16 17.21 7.09
C GLU A 105 0.69 15.95 6.79
N VAL A 106 0.75 15.53 5.53
CA VAL A 106 1.62 14.42 5.06
C VAL A 106 3.08 14.75 5.31
N SER A 107 3.51 15.96 4.96
CA SER A 107 4.88 16.42 5.23
C SER A 107 5.21 16.39 6.71
N ARG A 108 4.25 16.60 7.63
CA ARG A 108 4.47 16.48 9.07
C ARG A 108 4.27 15.07 9.63
N GLY A 109 3.83 14.11 8.82
CA GLY A 109 3.49 12.76 9.27
C GLY A 109 2.18 12.67 10.07
N GLN A 110 1.33 13.69 9.95
CA GLN A 110 0.04 13.79 10.64
C GLN A 110 -1.09 13.15 9.84
N SER A 111 -0.89 12.95 8.55
CA SER A 111 -1.80 12.21 7.68
C SER A 111 -1.02 11.22 6.82
N VAL A 112 -1.66 10.10 6.50
CA VAL A 112 -1.22 9.16 5.48
C VAL A 112 -2.26 9.23 4.36
N VAL A 113 -1.80 9.19 3.11
CA VAL A 113 -2.65 9.12 1.93
C VAL A 113 -2.19 7.92 1.12
N LEU A 114 -3.10 7.07 0.70
CA LEU A 114 -2.81 5.83 -0.01
C LEU A 114 -3.58 5.80 -1.32
N LEU A 115 -3.28 4.82 -2.16
CA LEU A 115 -4.03 4.57 -3.37
C LEU A 115 -4.91 3.35 -3.13
N ASN A 116 -6.20 3.50 -3.37
CA ASN A 116 -7.14 2.39 -3.27
C ASN A 116 -6.97 1.41 -4.45
N SER A 117 -7.77 0.35 -4.48
CA SER A 117 -7.73 -0.67 -5.56
C SER A 117 -8.06 -0.11 -6.96
N MET A 118 -8.69 1.06 -7.05
CA MET A 118 -8.99 1.77 -8.29
C MET A 118 -7.86 2.72 -8.72
N GLY A 119 -6.79 2.83 -7.90
CA GLY A 119 -5.68 3.75 -8.13
C GLY A 119 -6.02 5.19 -7.77
N GLU A 120 -7.09 5.43 -7.02
CA GLU A 120 -7.52 6.75 -6.56
C GLU A 120 -6.99 7.03 -5.14
N PRO A 121 -6.62 8.28 -4.83
CA PRO A 121 -6.15 8.63 -3.48
C PRO A 121 -7.25 8.49 -2.41
N GLU A 122 -6.93 7.80 -1.31
CA GLU A 122 -7.75 7.67 -0.10
C GLU A 122 -6.95 8.02 1.16
N ARG A 123 -7.64 8.34 2.26
CA ARG A 123 -7.05 8.74 3.53
C ARG A 123 -7.46 7.76 4.62
#